data_AF-A0A2E5ESI0-F1
#
_entry.id   AF-A0A2E5ESI0-F1
#
_cell.length_a   1.000
_cell.length_b   1.000
_cell.length_c   1.000
_cell.angle_alpha   90.00
_cell.angle_beta   90.00
_cell.angle_gamma   90.00
#
_symmetry.space_group_name_H-M   'P 1'
#
loop_
_entity.id
_entity.type
_entity.pdbx_description
1 polymer ?
#
loop_
_entity_poly.entity_id
_entity_poly.type
_entity_poly.pdbx_seq_one_letter_code
_entity_poly.pdbx_strand_id
1 'polypeptide(L)' 'MQVKKQTGKTPQMLKDQPKLDPEWKYLVDWYVEVRGTEPLTFTEIKNWSDLACVNLAHWEVNIIKTLDRIYWKQVYDNG' A
#
# COMPACT_ATOMS: atom_id res chain seq x y z
N MET A 1 -1.22 13.79 -11.91
CA MET A 1 -2.35 14.34 -12.68
C MET A 1 -2.18 14.17 -14.22
N GLN A 2 -1.72 13.01 -14.70
CA GLN A 2 -1.38 12.84 -16.14
C GLN A 2 -2.50 12.12 -16.92
N VAL A 3 -3.28 11.25 -16.28
CA VAL A 3 -4.38 10.48 -16.89
C VAL A 3 -5.56 11.36 -17.35
N LYS A 4 -5.92 12.40 -16.58
CA LYS A 4 -7.03 13.32 -16.91
C LYS A 4 -6.80 14.10 -18.22
N LYS A 5 -5.52 14.31 -18.59
CA LYS A 5 -5.15 15.09 -19.78
C LYS A 5 -5.28 14.31 -21.08
N GLN A 6 -5.31 12.97 -21.04
CA GLN A 6 -5.27 12.15 -22.27
C GLN A 6 -6.63 11.59 -22.70
N THR A 7 -7.57 11.34 -21.78
CA THR A 7 -8.80 10.60 -22.11
C THR A 7 -10.10 11.36 -21.85
N GLY A 8 -10.06 12.53 -21.20
CA GLY A 8 -11.25 13.33 -20.87
C GLY A 8 -12.25 12.67 -19.91
N LYS A 9 -12.08 11.38 -19.62
CA LYS A 9 -12.89 10.55 -18.73
C LYS A 9 -12.10 10.32 -17.46
N THR A 10 -12.66 10.70 -16.32
CA THR A 10 -12.13 10.29 -15.02
C THR A 10 -12.66 8.88 -14.74
N PRO A 11 -11.81 7.84 -14.62
CA PRO A 11 -12.24 6.52 -14.22
C PRO A 11 -13.13 6.62 -12.98
N GLN A 12 -14.31 5.96 -13.00
CA GLN A 12 -15.28 6.02 -11.90
C GLN A 12 -14.62 5.69 -10.55
N MET A 13 -13.65 4.77 -10.57
CA MET A 13 -12.86 4.33 -9.41
C MET A 13 -12.02 5.42 -8.72
N LEU A 14 -11.81 6.57 -9.36
CA LEU A 14 -11.14 7.73 -8.74
C LEU A 14 -12.12 8.70 -8.05
N LYS A 15 -13.42 8.64 -8.36
CA LYS A 15 -14.42 9.52 -7.75
C LYS A 15 -14.81 9.08 -6.34
N ASP A 16 -14.75 7.78 -6.09
CA ASP A 16 -15.17 7.14 -4.82
C ASP A 16 -13.98 6.68 -3.98
N GLN A 17 -12.78 7.25 -4.20
CA GLN A 17 -11.66 6.94 -3.31
C GLN A 17 -11.97 7.49 -1.91
N PRO A 18 -11.92 6.63 -0.87
CA PRO A 18 -12.07 7.12 0.49
C PRO A 18 -10.99 8.15 0.76
N LYS A 19 -11.36 9.26 1.40
CA LYS A 19 -10.37 10.19 1.93
C LYS A 19 -9.59 9.46 3.00
N LEU A 20 -8.32 9.19 2.72
CA LEU A 20 -7.40 8.63 3.69
C LEU A 20 -6.91 9.77 4.58
N ASP A 21 -7.00 9.60 5.90
CA ASP A 21 -6.49 10.62 6.80
C ASP A 21 -4.96 10.77 6.62
N PRO A 22 -4.41 12.00 6.74
CA PRO A 22 -2.99 12.24 6.53
C PRO A 22 -2.09 11.37 7.41
N GLU A 23 -2.55 11.01 8.61
CA GLU A 23 -1.85 10.16 9.56
C GLU A 23 -1.69 8.71 9.05
N TRP A 24 -2.61 8.24 8.20
CA TRP A 24 -2.51 6.90 7.59
C TRP A 24 -1.78 6.91 6.25
N LYS A 25 -1.62 8.10 5.65
CA LYS A 25 -1.08 8.24 4.30
C LYS A 25 0.32 7.65 4.17
N TYR A 26 1.22 7.94 5.09
CA TYR A 26 2.60 7.48 4.97
C TYR A 26 2.71 5.94 5.08
N LEU A 27 1.92 5.30 5.95
CA LEU A 27 1.90 3.83 6.08
C LEU A 27 1.35 3.16 4.82
N VAL A 28 0.31 3.73 4.23
CA VAL A 28 -0.27 3.22 2.99
C VAL A 28 0.68 3.44 1.81
N ASP A 29 1.32 4.61 1.73
CA ASP A 29 2.31 4.90 0.70
C ASP A 29 3.48 3.89 0.79
N TRP A 30 4.03 3.65 1.99
CA TRP A 30 5.08 2.64 2.20
C TRP A 30 4.63 1.22 1.86
N TYR A 31 3.41 0.83 2.27
CA TYR A 31 2.86 -0.48 1.90
C TYR A 31 2.75 -0.64 0.38
N VAL A 32 2.31 0.40 -0.33
CA VAL A 32 2.21 0.40 -1.80
C VAL A 32 3.57 0.29 -2.47
N GLU A 33 4.62 0.86 -1.87
CA GLU A 33 5.99 0.74 -2.38
C GLU A 33 6.59 -0.66 -2.17
N VAL A 34 6.36 -1.27 -1.01
CA VAL A 34 6.99 -2.57 -0.67
C VAL A 34 6.21 -3.78 -1.18
N ARG A 35 4.88 -3.67 -1.36
CA ARG A 35 4.04 -4.82 -1.77
C ARG A 35 4.49 -5.42 -3.10
N GLY A 36 4.46 -6.74 -3.18
CA GLY A 36 4.82 -7.49 -4.37
C GLY A 36 3.65 -8.27 -4.98
N THR A 37 4.01 -9.29 -5.77
CA THR A 37 3.09 -10.32 -6.29
C THR A 37 2.85 -11.45 -5.30
N GLU A 38 3.52 -11.44 -4.15
CA GLU A 38 3.42 -12.44 -3.09
C GLU A 38 3.18 -11.77 -1.73
N PRO A 39 2.65 -12.52 -0.73
CA PRO A 39 2.54 -12.04 0.64
C PRO A 39 3.90 -11.65 1.21
N LEU A 40 3.94 -10.48 1.83
CA LEU A 40 5.18 -9.97 2.40
C LEU A 40 5.64 -10.82 3.58
N THR A 41 6.94 -10.97 3.72
CA THR A 41 7.64 -11.49 4.90
C THR A 41 8.20 -10.35 5.75
N PHE A 42 8.65 -10.64 6.99
CA PHE A 42 9.32 -9.62 7.81
C PHE A 42 10.69 -9.23 7.23
N THR A 43 11.37 -10.18 6.60
CA THR A 43 12.66 -9.96 5.95
C THR A 43 12.55 -8.98 4.79
N GLU A 44 11.51 -9.09 3.96
CA GLU A 44 11.31 -8.14 2.85
C GLU A 44 11.02 -6.72 3.34
N ILE A 45 10.21 -6.58 4.39
CA ILE A 45 9.96 -5.27 5.01
C ILE A 45 11.27 -4.68 5.54
N LYS A 46 12.08 -5.50 6.21
CA LYS A 46 13.39 -5.07 6.72
C LYS A 46 14.32 -4.65 5.59
N ASN A 47 14.44 -5.47 4.55
CA ASN A 47 15.30 -5.18 3.40
C ASN A 47 14.87 -3.90 2.68
N TRP A 48 13.55 -3.71 2.49
CA TRP A 48 13.01 -2.49 1.91
C TRP A 48 13.30 -1.27 2.80
N SER A 49 13.08 -1.37 4.12
CA SER A 49 13.36 -0.31 5.09
C SER A 49 14.83 0.10 5.08
N ASP A 50 15.74 -0.88 5.04
CA ASP A 50 17.18 -0.64 4.95
C ASP A 50 17.57 0.04 3.62
N LEU A 51 16.99 -0.37 2.49
CA LEU A 51 17.25 0.21 1.16
C LEU A 51 16.67 1.61 0.98
N ALA A 52 15.45 1.82 1.46
CA ALA A 52 14.73 3.09 1.37
C ALA A 52 15.21 4.11 2.42
N CYS A 53 16.13 3.71 3.31
CA CYS A 53 16.57 4.52 4.45
C CYS A 53 15.39 4.99 5.33
N VAL A 54 14.35 4.15 5.45
CA VAL A 54 13.17 4.41 6.26
C VAL A 54 13.32 3.66 7.57
N ASN A 55 13.37 4.36 8.70
CA ASN A 55 13.44 3.71 10.01
C ASN A 55 12.04 3.36 10.52
N LEU A 56 11.61 2.12 10.31
CA LEU A 56 10.31 1.64 10.78
C LEU A 56 10.33 1.29 12.26
N ALA A 57 9.39 1.83 13.02
CA ALA A 57 9.05 1.35 14.34
C ALA A 57 8.33 -0.01 14.27
N HIS A 58 8.46 -0.79 15.34
CA HIS A 58 7.84 -2.13 15.43
C HIS A 58 6.33 -2.14 15.12
N TRP A 59 5.61 -1.10 15.56
CA TRP A 59 4.17 -1.00 15.33
C TRP A 59 3.83 -0.68 13.87
N GLU A 60 4.68 0.06 13.16
CA GLU A 60 4.50 0.37 11.73
C GLU A 60 4.69 -0.90 10.89
N VAL A 61 5.70 -1.71 11.21
CA VAL A 61 5.91 -3.03 10.60
C VAL A 61 4.67 -3.93 10.78
N ASN A 62 4.08 -3.93 11.98
CA ASN A 62 2.87 -4.70 12.26
C ASN A 62 1.67 -4.22 11.45
N ILE A 63 1.52 -2.91 11.24
CA ILE A 63 0.46 -2.35 10.40
C ILE A 63 0.67 -2.73 8.94
N ILE A 64 1.88 -2.59 8.40
CA ILE A 64 2.21 -2.97 7.02
C ILE A 64 1.87 -4.46 6.81
N LYS A 65 2.24 -5.33 7.75
CA LYS A 65 1.86 -6.76 7.73
C LYS A 65 0.36 -7.01 7.77
N THR A 66 -0.36 -6.22 8.55
CA THR A 66 -1.82 -6.35 8.68
C THR A 66 -2.51 -5.93 7.38
N LEU A 67 -2.07 -4.83 6.76
CA LEU A 67 -2.55 -4.40 5.45
C LEU A 67 -2.33 -5.45 4.38
N ASP A 68 -1.13 -6.06 4.35
CA ASP A 68 -0.78 -7.15 3.44
C ASP A 68 -1.72 -8.35 3.60
N ARG A 69 -1.97 -8.80 4.84
CA ARG A 69 -2.90 -9.90 5.12
C ARG A 69 -4.34 -9.58 4.69
N ILE A 70 -4.82 -8.36 4.94
CA ILE A 70 -6.17 -7.95 4.53
C ILE A 70 -6.29 -7.96 3.00
N TYR A 71 -5.28 -7.44 2.31
CA TYR A 71 -5.24 -7.44 0.85
C TYR A 71 -5.30 -8.86 0.29
N TRP A 72 -4.43 -9.75 0.76
CA TRP A 72 -4.39 -11.13 0.28
C TRP A 72 -5.66 -11.90 0.61
N LYS A 73 -6.26 -11.68 1.79
CA LYS A 73 -7.57 -12.24 2.11
C LYS A 73 -8.63 -11.84 1.08
N GLN A 74 -8.70 -10.56 0.71
CA GLN A 74 -9.64 -10.12 -0.33
C GLN A 74 -9.32 -10.69 -1.70
N VAL A 75 -8.05 -10.88 -2.05
CA VAL A 75 -7.66 -11.47 -3.33
C VAL A 75 -8.07 -12.95 -3.39
N TYR A 76 -7.85 -13.71 -2.32
CA TYR A 76 -8.24 -15.13 -2.26
C TYR A 76 -9.75 -15.34 -2.14
N ASP A 77 -10.47 -14.47 -1.42
CA ASP A 77 -11.93 -14.56 -1.29
C ASP A 77 -12.68 -14.20 -2.59
N ASN A 78 -12.04 -13.45 -3.51
CA ASN A 78 -12.61 -13.04 -4.80
C ASN A 78 -12.03 -13.81 -6.01
N GLY A 79 -11.22 -14.84 -5.76
CA GLY A 79 -10.55 -15.66 -6.78
C GLY A 79 -11.30 -16.93 -7.16
#